data_AF-A0A9N8V4D1-F1
#
_entry.id   AF-A0A9N8V4D1-F1
#
_cell.length_a   1.000
_cell.length_b   1.000
_cell.length_c   1.000
_cell.angle_alpha   90.00
_cell.angle_beta   90.00
_cell.angle_gamma   90.00
#
_symmetry.space_group_name_H-M   'P 1'
#
loop_
_entity.id
_entity.type
_entity.pdbx_description
1 polymer ?
#
loop_
_entity_poly.entity_id
_entity_poly.type
_entity_poly.pdbx_seq_one_letter_code
_entity_poly.pdbx_strand_id
1 'polypeptide(L)'
;MGFLISNPTSNYTKTFWSCFRKALDDNQKNRDGKCRILSIIANDFTYKELENNLDVATHTIGESRKHAMVNGFGCPPLVKPIFYRLKFTMEQINQFEYFFTRKDVVNMSSHKNYSQSGLPIMYLQDHKQALWEKFSEEYPNGIHHTAFMTCLQGSRYVFQNNLGGLCSECNECGYEVFASIDTIIGTHIGDESLKISQAIKQYVKLGNTIENDDDIEIAINEIVGTKFANLLPNQNQGEDISFIYARILPEIGEWKKWSSTQIEKIQKE
;
A
#
# COMPACT_ATOMS: atom_id res chain seq x y z
N MET A 1 -10.30 -58.80 -36.91
CA MET A 1 -10.14 -59.65 -35.71
C MET A 1 -9.73 -58.76 -34.55
N GLY A 2 -10.62 -58.51 -33.60
CA GLY A 2 -10.30 -57.77 -32.38
C GLY A 2 -9.71 -58.74 -31.35
N PHE A 3 -8.49 -58.47 -30.88
CA PHE A 3 -7.94 -59.18 -29.74
C PHE A 3 -8.62 -58.66 -28.47
N LEU A 4 -9.57 -59.43 -27.95
CA LEU A 4 -10.04 -59.27 -26.57
C LEU A 4 -8.88 -59.66 -25.66
N ILE A 5 -8.23 -58.66 -25.05
CA ILE A 5 -7.30 -58.90 -23.94
C ILE A 5 -8.15 -59.47 -22.80
N SER A 6 -8.01 -60.77 -22.56
CA SER A 6 -8.59 -61.45 -21.40
C SER A 6 -8.20 -60.74 -20.12
N ASN A 7 -9.17 -60.46 -19.25
CA ASN A 7 -8.97 -59.85 -17.93
C ASN A 7 -7.70 -60.39 -17.24
N PRO A 8 -6.85 -59.52 -16.68
CA PRO A 8 -5.60 -59.96 -16.08
C PRO A 8 -5.90 -60.91 -14.92
N THR A 9 -5.34 -62.11 -15.00
CA THR A 9 -5.42 -63.14 -13.98
C THR A 9 -4.92 -62.57 -12.65
N SER A 10 -5.63 -62.85 -11.54
CA SER A 10 -5.37 -62.37 -10.16
C SER A 10 -3.89 -62.37 -9.70
N ASN A 11 -3.06 -63.19 -10.32
CA ASN A 11 -1.64 -63.33 -10.00
C ASN A 11 -0.83 -62.07 -10.34
N TYR A 12 -1.07 -61.44 -11.49
CA TYR A 12 -0.25 -60.31 -11.96
C TYR A 12 -0.35 -59.07 -11.06
N THR A 13 -1.55 -58.75 -10.56
CA THR A 13 -1.77 -57.63 -9.64
C THR A 13 -1.06 -57.86 -8.31
N LYS A 14 -1.07 -59.09 -7.79
CA LYS A 14 -0.35 -59.44 -6.56
C LYS A 14 1.16 -59.37 -6.75
N THR A 15 1.66 -59.86 -7.88
CA THR A 15 3.08 -59.75 -8.25
C THR A 15 3.51 -58.29 -8.35
N PHE A 16 2.72 -57.43 -9.01
CA PHE A 16 2.98 -55.99 -9.10
C PHE A 16 3.15 -55.34 -7.72
N TRP A 17 2.14 -55.50 -6.84
CA TRP A 17 2.20 -54.89 -5.50
C TRP A 17 3.34 -55.45 -4.65
N SER A 18 3.62 -56.75 -4.74
CA SER A 18 4.75 -57.38 -4.04
C SER A 18 6.10 -56.84 -4.51
N CYS A 19 6.30 -56.73 -5.83
CA CYS A 19 7.51 -56.17 -6.42
C CYS A 19 7.69 -54.69 -6.04
N PHE A 20 6.61 -53.90 -6.07
CA PHE A 20 6.67 -52.48 -5.73
C PHE A 20 6.94 -52.25 -4.25
N ARG A 21 6.32 -53.05 -3.38
CA ARG A 21 6.59 -53.03 -1.93
C ARG A 21 8.07 -53.34 -1.65
N LYS A 22 8.61 -54.37 -2.30
CA LYS A 22 10.03 -54.71 -2.21
C LYS A 22 10.92 -53.53 -2.67
N ALA A 23 10.58 -52.86 -3.77
CA ALA A 23 11.32 -51.69 -4.23
C ALA A 23 11.28 -50.51 -3.24
N LEU A 24 10.18 -50.34 -2.50
CA LEU A 24 10.07 -49.33 -1.43
C LEU A 24 10.89 -49.68 -0.18
N ASP A 25 10.99 -50.98 0.15
CA ASP A 25 11.74 -51.48 1.31
C ASP A 25 13.25 -51.54 1.07
N ASP A 26 13.67 -51.91 -0.15
CA ASP A 26 15.07 -52.01 -0.55
C ASP A 26 15.75 -50.63 -0.72
N ASN A 27 14.96 -49.56 -0.90
CA ASN A 27 15.52 -48.21 -0.95
C ASN A 27 16.01 -47.77 0.44
N GLN A 28 17.23 -47.22 0.48
CA GLN A 28 17.82 -46.71 1.72
C GLN A 28 16.82 -45.80 2.44
N LYS A 29 16.66 -46.02 3.75
CA LYS A 29 15.54 -45.58 4.62
C LYS A 29 15.31 -44.05 4.72
N ASN A 30 15.87 -43.24 3.83
CA ASN A 30 15.61 -41.82 3.77
C ASN A 30 14.17 -41.62 3.25
N ARG A 31 13.41 -40.79 3.96
CA ARG A 31 12.01 -40.46 3.65
C ARG A 31 11.83 -40.03 2.19
N ASP A 32 12.80 -39.27 1.68
CA ASP A 32 12.81 -38.76 0.30
C ASP A 32 12.96 -39.87 -0.75
N GLY A 33 13.69 -40.94 -0.44
CA GLY A 33 13.84 -42.09 -1.32
C GLY A 33 12.52 -42.84 -1.51
N LYS A 34 11.79 -43.06 -0.40
CA LYS A 34 10.45 -43.67 -0.44
C LYS A 34 9.45 -42.79 -1.18
N CYS A 35 9.46 -41.48 -0.90
CA CYS A 35 8.57 -40.53 -1.60
C CYS A 35 8.86 -40.50 -3.10
N ARG A 36 10.13 -40.53 -3.50
CA ARG A 36 10.54 -40.58 -4.90
C ARG A 36 10.03 -41.82 -5.62
N ILE A 37 10.22 -43.02 -5.05
CA ILE A 37 9.74 -44.26 -5.70
C ILE A 37 8.21 -44.29 -5.74
N LEU A 38 7.56 -44.00 -4.62
CA LEU A 38 6.10 -43.99 -4.55
C LEU A 38 5.49 -42.95 -5.52
N SER A 39 6.18 -41.83 -5.75
CA SER A 39 5.72 -40.78 -6.66
C SER A 39 5.37 -41.29 -8.05
N ILE A 40 6.06 -42.34 -8.54
CA ILE A 40 5.90 -42.91 -9.88
C ILE A 40 4.44 -43.34 -10.14
N ILE A 41 3.78 -43.92 -9.14
CA ILE A 41 2.42 -44.45 -9.27
C ILE A 41 1.42 -43.69 -8.40
N ALA A 42 1.87 -42.71 -7.60
CA ALA A 42 1.04 -42.09 -6.56
C ALA A 42 -0.21 -41.40 -7.11
N ASN A 43 -0.17 -40.92 -8.36
CA ASN A 43 -1.30 -40.24 -9.01
C ASN A 43 -2.26 -41.20 -9.71
N ASP A 44 -1.82 -42.42 -10.03
CA ASP A 44 -2.61 -43.38 -10.80
C ASP A 44 -3.57 -44.20 -9.93
N PHE A 45 -3.36 -44.19 -8.60
CA PHE A 45 -4.16 -44.94 -7.63
C PHE A 45 -4.76 -44.02 -6.57
N THR A 46 -5.87 -44.45 -5.98
CA THR A 46 -6.49 -43.75 -4.84
C THR A 46 -5.66 -43.91 -3.57
N TYR A 47 -5.84 -42.99 -2.60
CA TYR A 47 -5.19 -43.09 -1.29
C TYR A 47 -5.45 -44.44 -0.62
N LYS A 48 -6.70 -44.91 -0.63
CA LYS A 48 -7.11 -46.18 -0.01
C LYS A 48 -6.45 -47.38 -0.67
N GLU A 49 -6.32 -47.38 -2.00
CA GLU A 49 -5.65 -48.48 -2.71
C GLU A 49 -4.16 -48.53 -2.39
N LEU A 50 -3.49 -47.37 -2.33
CA LEU A 50 -2.08 -47.31 -1.97
C LEU A 50 -1.84 -47.72 -0.52
N GLU A 51 -2.67 -47.23 0.42
CA GLU A 51 -2.62 -47.61 1.84
C GLU A 51 -2.79 -49.13 2.02
N ASN A 52 -3.85 -49.71 1.46
CA ASN A 52 -4.16 -51.12 1.64
C ASN A 52 -3.15 -52.05 0.97
N ASN A 53 -2.60 -51.68 -0.19
CA ASN A 53 -1.70 -52.54 -0.96
C ASN A 53 -0.22 -52.37 -0.60
N LEU A 54 0.20 -51.20 -0.09
CA LEU A 54 1.61 -50.91 0.18
C LEU A 54 1.92 -50.66 1.67
N ASP A 55 0.91 -50.59 2.54
CA ASP A 55 1.07 -50.26 3.97
C ASP A 55 1.80 -48.92 4.18
N VAL A 56 1.48 -47.95 3.33
CA VAL A 56 2.06 -46.60 3.38
C VAL A 56 1.08 -45.62 4.02
N ALA A 57 1.56 -44.76 4.90
CA ALA A 57 0.72 -43.74 5.52
C ALA A 57 0.25 -42.67 4.52
N THR A 58 -0.94 -42.12 4.73
CA THR A 58 -1.56 -41.06 3.90
C THR A 58 -0.63 -39.88 3.65
N HIS A 59 0.11 -39.45 4.68
CA HIS A 59 1.04 -38.33 4.57
C HIS A 59 2.18 -38.63 3.57
N THR A 60 2.67 -39.87 3.52
CA THR A 60 3.71 -40.30 2.59
C THR A 60 3.21 -40.26 1.15
N ILE A 61 1.95 -40.65 0.92
CA ILE A 61 1.31 -40.54 -0.40
C ILE A 61 1.22 -39.06 -0.80
N GLY A 62 0.77 -38.19 0.12
CA GLY A 62 0.70 -36.75 -0.12
C GLY A 62 2.05 -36.13 -0.48
N GLU A 63 3.10 -36.46 0.26
CA GLU A 63 4.47 -36.01 -0.03
C GLU A 63 5.00 -36.57 -1.36
N SER A 64 4.66 -37.81 -1.70
CA SER A 64 5.05 -38.43 -2.98
C SER A 64 4.40 -37.75 -4.19
N ARG A 65 3.13 -37.34 -4.06
CA ARG A 65 2.44 -36.58 -5.12
C ARG A 65 3.02 -35.19 -5.28
N LYS A 66 3.33 -34.49 -4.18
CA LYS A 66 4.03 -33.21 -4.21
C LYS A 66 5.41 -33.35 -4.87
N HIS A 67 6.12 -34.43 -4.55
CA HIS A 67 7.41 -34.73 -5.18
C HIS A 67 7.28 -34.89 -6.69
N ALA A 68 6.30 -35.67 -7.18
CA ALA A 68 6.04 -35.82 -8.62
C ALA A 68 5.77 -34.46 -9.29
N MET A 69 5.00 -33.58 -8.62
CA MET A 69 4.68 -32.25 -9.14
C MET A 69 5.89 -31.32 -9.22
N VAL A 70 6.79 -31.38 -8.23
CA VAL A 70 7.93 -30.44 -8.11
C VAL A 70 9.17 -30.93 -8.84
N ASN A 71 9.45 -32.23 -8.78
CA ASN A 71 10.69 -32.83 -9.29
C ASN A 71 10.48 -33.75 -10.51
N GLY A 72 9.24 -34.18 -10.77
CA GLY A 72 8.93 -35.23 -11.75
C GLY A 72 8.84 -36.62 -11.13
N PHE A 73 8.09 -37.51 -11.78
CA PHE A 73 7.86 -38.90 -11.34
C PHE A 73 9.17 -39.69 -11.24
N GLY A 74 9.50 -40.18 -10.05
CA GLY A 74 10.72 -40.98 -9.83
C GLY A 74 12.03 -40.20 -9.92
N CYS A 75 12.00 -38.90 -10.23
CA CYS A 75 13.18 -38.08 -10.39
C CYS A 75 13.83 -37.73 -9.05
N PRO A 76 15.17 -37.65 -8.96
CA PRO A 76 15.82 -37.09 -7.77
C PRO A 76 15.37 -35.63 -7.54
N PRO A 77 15.37 -35.15 -6.29
CA PRO A 77 15.11 -33.74 -6.01
C PRO A 77 16.02 -32.84 -6.85
N LEU A 78 15.45 -31.78 -7.44
CA LEU A 78 16.25 -30.79 -8.13
C LEU A 78 17.25 -30.20 -7.13
N VAL A 79 18.55 -30.30 -7.44
CA VAL A 79 19.58 -29.57 -6.69
C VAL A 79 19.30 -28.10 -6.90
N LYS A 80 18.79 -27.43 -5.87
CA LYS A 80 18.50 -26.00 -5.95
C LYS A 80 19.81 -25.27 -6.30
N PRO A 81 19.79 -24.29 -7.22
CA PRO A 81 20.93 -23.42 -7.39
C PRO A 81 21.23 -22.76 -6.04
N ILE A 82 22.48 -22.86 -5.59
CA ILE A 82 22.94 -22.14 -4.41
C ILE A 82 23.10 -20.69 -4.85
N PHE A 83 22.12 -19.86 -4.52
CA PHE A 83 22.20 -18.43 -4.76
C PHE A 83 23.04 -17.79 -3.65
N TYR A 84 24.25 -17.35 -3.99
CA TYR A 84 25.00 -16.42 -3.15
C TYR A 84 24.35 -15.04 -3.26
N ARG A 85 23.51 -14.68 -2.30
CA ARG A 85 23.10 -13.28 -2.16
C ARG A 85 24.32 -12.49 -1.73
N LEU A 86 24.85 -11.66 -2.63
CA LEU A 86 25.85 -10.66 -2.27
C LEU A 86 25.25 -9.79 -1.16
N LYS A 87 25.83 -9.88 0.04
CA LYS A 87 25.54 -8.94 1.11
C LYS A 87 26.17 -7.60 0.72
N PHE A 88 25.58 -6.51 1.16
CA PHE A 88 26.21 -5.20 1.01
C PHE A 88 27.63 -5.23 1.57
N THR A 89 28.54 -4.56 0.86
CA THR A 89 29.86 -4.28 1.42
C THR A 89 29.72 -3.34 2.63
N MET A 90 30.72 -3.31 3.50
CA MET A 90 30.71 -2.40 4.64
C MET A 90 30.59 -0.93 4.21
N GLU A 91 31.20 -0.58 3.07
CA GLU A 91 31.11 0.75 2.48
C GLU A 91 29.68 1.11 2.07
N GLN A 92 28.99 0.20 1.37
CA GLN A 92 27.59 0.37 0.96
C GLN A 92 26.66 0.56 2.17
N ILE A 93 26.89 -0.19 3.25
CA ILE A 93 26.14 -0.03 4.51
C ILE A 93 26.42 1.35 5.13
N ASN A 94 27.68 1.74 5.22
CA ASN A 94 28.06 3.02 5.81
C ASN A 94 27.52 4.21 5.01
N GLN A 95 27.55 4.14 3.68
CA GLN A 95 26.99 5.18 2.80
C GLN A 95 25.47 5.30 2.98
N PHE A 96 24.78 4.16 3.08
CA PHE A 96 23.33 4.15 3.36
C PHE A 96 23.03 4.81 4.72
N GLU A 97 23.69 4.40 5.80
CA GLU A 97 23.45 4.98 7.14
C GLU A 97 23.83 6.47 7.21
N TYR A 98 24.93 6.87 6.55
CA TYR A 98 25.35 8.28 6.48
C TYR A 98 24.32 9.15 5.76
N PHE A 99 23.81 8.69 4.62
CA PHE A 99 22.74 9.36 3.88
C PHE A 99 21.51 9.60 4.77
N PHE A 100 21.12 8.59 5.55
CA PHE A 100 20.01 8.65 6.50
C PHE A 100 20.37 9.27 7.87
N THR A 101 21.51 9.93 8.00
CA THR A 101 21.83 10.79 9.15
C THR A 101 21.55 12.28 8.84
N ARG A 102 21.33 12.61 7.57
CA ARG A 102 21.13 13.99 7.12
C ARG A 102 19.73 14.50 7.40
N LYS A 103 19.64 15.76 7.83
CA LYS A 103 18.38 16.44 8.20
C LYS A 103 17.47 16.71 7.01
N ASP A 104 18.03 16.87 5.81
CA ASP A 104 17.28 17.06 4.56
C ASP A 104 16.70 15.75 4.00
N VAL A 105 17.07 14.60 4.58
CA VAL A 105 16.64 13.26 4.15
C VAL A 105 15.67 12.65 5.16
N VAL A 106 15.96 12.76 6.46
CA VAL A 106 15.10 12.23 7.53
C VAL A 106 15.04 13.12 8.77
N ASN A 107 13.90 13.03 9.45
CA ASN A 107 13.70 13.52 10.80
C ASN A 107 13.74 12.38 11.80
N MET A 108 14.62 12.47 12.79
CA MET A 108 14.67 11.51 13.88
C MET A 108 13.52 11.76 14.87
N SER A 109 12.83 10.70 15.27
CA SER A 109 11.80 10.78 16.31
C SER A 109 12.45 10.97 17.67
N SER A 110 11.99 11.96 18.42
CA SER A 110 12.38 12.16 19.82
C SER A 110 11.73 11.16 20.78
N HIS A 111 10.58 10.59 20.40
CA HIS A 111 9.72 9.84 21.34
C HIS A 111 9.41 8.42 20.90
N LYS A 112 9.51 8.10 19.59
CA LYS A 112 9.20 6.77 19.09
C LYS A 112 10.46 6.03 18.71
N ASN A 113 10.63 4.86 19.30
CA ASN A 113 11.72 3.94 18.99
C ASN A 113 11.20 2.75 18.19
N TYR A 114 12.07 2.23 17.34
CA TYR A 114 11.84 1.01 16.60
C TYR A 114 11.98 -0.19 17.54
N SER A 115 10.87 -0.90 17.77
CA SER A 115 10.73 -1.92 18.82
C SER A 115 11.79 -3.03 18.79
N GLN A 116 12.37 -3.34 17.62
CA GLN A 116 13.39 -4.38 17.49
C GLN A 116 14.80 -3.93 17.88
N SER A 117 15.12 -2.64 17.76
CA SER A 117 16.49 -2.12 17.97
C SER A 117 16.61 -1.13 19.12
N GLY A 118 15.49 -0.57 19.60
CA GLY A 118 15.47 0.54 20.55
C GLY A 118 15.93 1.88 19.96
N LEU A 119 16.35 1.92 18.69
CA LEU A 119 16.77 3.15 18.03
C LEU A 119 15.57 4.02 17.64
N PRO A 120 15.74 5.36 17.59
CA PRO A 120 14.71 6.27 17.12
C PRO A 120 14.16 5.93 15.73
N ILE A 121 12.86 6.05 15.56
CA ILE A 121 12.20 6.00 14.24
C ILE A 121 12.66 7.20 13.41
N MET A 122 12.93 6.98 12.12
CA MET A 122 13.33 8.01 11.17
C MET A 122 12.20 8.29 10.19
N TYR A 123 11.65 9.50 10.21
CA TYR A 123 10.61 9.93 9.29
C TYR A 123 11.25 10.45 8.00
N LEU A 124 10.86 9.87 6.87
CA LEU A 124 11.35 10.27 5.55
C LEU A 124 10.77 11.64 5.18
N GLN A 125 11.63 12.59 4.80
CA GLN A 125 11.24 13.95 4.38
C GLN A 125 10.61 13.99 2.99
N ASP A 126 10.89 12.99 2.17
CA ASP A 126 10.48 12.93 0.78
C ASP A 126 9.97 11.53 0.45
N HIS A 127 9.32 11.37 -0.70
CA HIS A 127 8.89 10.07 -1.17
C HIS A 127 10.09 9.19 -1.52
N LYS A 128 9.92 7.88 -1.31
CA LYS A 128 11.02 6.90 -1.43
C LYS A 128 11.75 6.96 -2.77
N GLN A 129 11.04 7.29 -3.85
CA GLN A 129 11.61 7.42 -5.19
C GLN A 129 12.56 8.62 -5.33
N ALA A 130 12.22 9.80 -4.81
CA ALA A 130 13.11 10.96 -4.85
C ALA A 130 14.34 10.75 -3.97
N LEU A 131 14.17 10.12 -2.80
CA LEU A 131 15.30 9.74 -1.95
C LEU A 131 16.24 8.75 -2.63
N TRP A 132 15.68 7.79 -3.38
CA TRP A 132 16.48 6.87 -4.17
C TRP A 132 17.28 7.60 -5.25
N GLU A 133 16.66 8.52 -5.99
CA GLU A 133 17.32 9.27 -7.06
C GLU A 133 18.51 10.06 -6.50
N LYS A 134 18.28 10.82 -5.42
CA LYS A 134 19.35 11.54 -4.69
C LYS A 134 20.47 10.61 -4.24
N PHE A 135 20.13 9.47 -3.64
CA PHE A 135 21.11 8.49 -3.17
C PHE A 135 21.93 7.90 -4.32
N SER A 136 21.28 7.52 -5.42
CA SER A 136 21.91 6.87 -6.57
C SER A 136 22.82 7.81 -7.37
N GLU A 137 22.53 9.11 -7.34
CA GLU A 137 23.37 10.15 -7.93
C GLU A 137 24.63 10.40 -7.08
N GLU A 138 24.48 10.42 -5.75
CA GLU A 138 25.59 10.66 -4.82
C GLU A 138 26.52 9.44 -4.67
N TYR A 139 25.95 8.24 -4.72
CA TYR A 139 26.68 6.98 -4.53
C TYR A 139 26.43 6.01 -5.69
N PRO A 140 27.23 6.07 -6.78
CA PRO A 140 27.19 5.08 -7.87
C PRO A 140 27.88 3.76 -7.47
N ASN A 141 27.66 3.31 -6.23
CA ASN A 141 28.33 2.19 -5.55
C ASN A 141 27.73 0.82 -5.90
N GLY A 142 26.81 0.75 -6.86
CA GLY A 142 26.16 -0.48 -7.31
C GLY A 142 25.07 -1.02 -6.38
N ILE A 143 24.62 -0.27 -5.38
CA ILE A 143 23.35 -0.60 -4.71
C ILE A 143 22.24 -0.48 -5.76
N HIS A 144 21.35 -1.47 -5.83
CA HIS A 144 20.19 -1.42 -6.71
C HIS A 144 18.97 -0.83 -5.99
N HIS A 145 18.08 -0.20 -6.74
CA HIS A 145 16.81 0.36 -6.25
C HIS A 145 16.04 -0.61 -5.36
N THR A 146 15.91 -1.87 -5.78
CA THR A 146 15.21 -2.91 -4.99
C THR A 146 15.86 -3.16 -3.63
N ALA A 147 17.20 -3.15 -3.57
CA ALA A 147 17.92 -3.36 -2.32
C ALA A 147 17.74 -2.16 -1.37
N PHE A 148 17.82 -0.93 -1.90
CA PHE A 148 17.50 0.30 -1.17
C PHE A 148 16.08 0.27 -0.59
N MET A 149 15.07 -0.07 -1.41
CA MET A 149 13.68 -0.17 -0.95
C MET A 149 13.48 -1.25 0.11
N THR A 150 14.17 -2.39 -0.02
CA THR A 150 14.13 -3.47 0.98
C THR A 150 14.66 -3.00 2.32
N CYS A 151 15.75 -2.21 2.33
CA CYS A 151 16.29 -1.61 3.55
C CYS A 151 15.31 -0.65 4.22
N LEU A 152 14.52 0.10 3.45
CA LEU A 152 13.50 0.99 3.99
C LEU A 152 12.29 0.25 4.57
N GLN A 153 11.84 -0.84 3.94
CA GLN A 153 10.64 -1.57 4.37
C GLN A 153 10.82 -2.39 5.65
N GLY A 154 12.04 -2.87 5.90
CA GLY A 154 12.36 -3.76 7.01
C GLY A 154 13.05 -3.10 8.20
N SER A 155 13.01 -1.77 8.34
CA SER A 155 13.77 -1.06 9.37
C SER A 155 12.99 0.11 9.98
N ARG A 156 13.71 1.02 10.64
CA ARG A 156 13.18 2.14 11.43
C ARG A 156 12.66 3.33 10.60
N TYR A 157 12.60 3.22 9.28
CA TYR A 157 12.17 4.31 8.39
C TYR A 157 10.66 4.31 8.17
N VAL A 158 10.00 5.43 8.45
CA VAL A 158 8.55 5.60 8.31
C VAL A 158 8.28 6.72 7.31
N PHE A 159 7.43 6.46 6.32
CA PHE A 159 7.00 7.49 5.39
C PHE A 159 5.96 8.39 6.07
N GLN A 160 6.17 9.71 5.96
CA GLN A 160 5.31 10.71 6.56
C GLN A 160 4.05 10.90 5.71
N ASN A 161 3.10 9.95 5.79
CA ASN A 161 1.75 10.14 5.28
C ASN A 161 1.03 11.18 6.15
N ASN A 162 1.23 12.46 5.85
CA ASN A 162 0.41 13.67 6.04
C ASN A 162 -0.37 13.93 7.35
N LEU A 163 -0.31 13.08 8.38
CA LEU A 163 -1.02 13.28 9.65
C LEU A 163 -0.20 12.83 10.88
N GLY A 164 0.96 12.20 10.69
CA GLY A 164 1.80 11.68 11.78
C GLY A 164 2.69 12.71 12.47
N GLY A 165 2.73 13.96 11.98
CA GLY A 165 3.61 15.03 12.47
C GLY A 165 2.96 16.01 13.46
N LEU A 166 1.69 15.83 13.81
CA LEU A 166 0.93 16.73 14.69
C LEU A 166 1.29 16.59 16.18
N CYS A 167 2.52 16.21 16.51
CA CYS A 167 2.98 16.26 17.89
C CYS A 167 3.12 17.74 18.27
N SER A 168 2.11 18.24 18.98
CA SER A 168 1.97 19.63 19.45
C SER A 168 3.14 20.11 20.33
N GLU A 169 3.99 19.21 20.80
CA GLU A 169 5.16 19.53 21.64
C GLU A 169 6.44 19.79 20.82
N CYS A 170 6.48 19.38 19.54
CA CYS A 170 7.67 19.56 18.67
C CYS A 170 7.61 20.83 17.80
N ASN A 171 6.60 21.69 17.99
CA ASN A 171 6.36 22.88 17.16
C ASN A 171 7.32 24.07 17.45
N GLU A 172 8.25 23.98 18.40
CA GLU A 172 9.25 25.04 18.57
C GLU A 172 10.38 25.02 17.53
N CYS A 173 10.49 23.99 16.69
CA CYS A 173 11.55 23.90 15.68
C CYS A 173 11.06 23.39 14.32
N GLY A 174 10.84 24.30 13.37
CA GLY A 174 11.00 24.04 11.92
C GLY A 174 9.72 24.02 11.07
N TYR A 175 9.28 25.21 10.68
CA TYR A 175 8.23 25.51 9.72
C TYR A 175 8.58 25.08 8.27
N GLU A 176 8.14 23.91 7.82
CA GLU A 176 7.99 23.64 6.37
C GLU A 176 6.55 23.20 6.00
N VAL A 177 5.78 22.66 6.95
CA VAL A 177 4.41 22.17 6.71
C VAL A 177 3.40 23.29 6.50
N PHE A 178 3.60 24.47 7.09
CA PHE A 178 2.65 25.58 6.99
C PHE A 178 2.60 26.20 5.60
N ALA A 179 3.72 26.30 4.88
CA ALA A 179 3.72 26.82 3.51
C ALA A 179 2.83 25.99 2.58
N SER A 180 2.81 24.66 2.77
CA SER A 180 1.92 23.77 2.02
C SER A 180 0.46 23.96 2.40
N ILE A 181 0.14 24.19 3.68
CA ILE A 181 -1.23 24.42 4.14
C ILE A 181 -1.76 25.76 3.65
N ASP A 182 -0.99 26.85 3.75
CA ASP A 182 -1.40 28.18 3.28
C ASP A 182 -1.62 28.18 1.76
N THR A 183 -0.79 27.44 1.01
CA THR A 183 -0.96 27.27 -0.44
C THR A 183 -2.21 26.47 -0.77
N ILE A 184 -2.50 25.39 -0.04
CA ILE A 184 -3.72 24.59 -0.24
C ILE A 184 -4.97 25.39 0.12
N ILE A 185 -4.93 26.15 1.22
CA ILE A 185 -6.05 27.03 1.62
C ILE A 185 -6.24 28.14 0.58
N GLY A 186 -5.17 28.80 0.15
CA GLY A 186 -5.22 29.87 -0.84
C GLY A 186 -5.76 29.40 -2.20
N THR A 187 -5.32 28.25 -2.68
CA THR A 187 -5.80 27.66 -3.95
C THR A 187 -7.27 27.25 -3.88
N HIS A 188 -7.72 26.67 -2.76
CA HIS A 188 -9.12 26.30 -2.55
C HIS A 188 -10.05 27.53 -2.46
N ILE A 189 -9.63 28.59 -1.74
CA ILE A 189 -10.37 29.86 -1.68
C ILE A 189 -10.45 30.50 -3.07
N GLY A 190 -9.35 30.48 -3.82
CA GLY A 190 -9.31 30.97 -5.20
C GLY A 190 -10.33 30.25 -6.11
N ASP A 191 -10.36 28.92 -6.08
CA ASP A 191 -11.27 28.11 -6.90
C ASP A 191 -12.76 28.33 -6.52
N GLU A 192 -13.09 28.44 -5.24
CA GLU A 192 -14.47 28.73 -4.80
C GLU A 192 -14.92 30.14 -5.19
N SER A 193 -14.07 31.15 -5.00
CA SER A 193 -14.38 32.53 -5.38
C SER A 193 -14.58 32.68 -6.89
N LEU A 194 -13.82 31.94 -7.70
CA LEU A 194 -13.96 31.91 -9.15
C LEU A 194 -15.31 31.30 -9.57
N LYS A 195 -15.73 30.20 -8.91
CA LYS A 195 -17.02 29.54 -9.17
C LYS A 195 -18.20 30.44 -8.80
N ILE A 196 -18.14 31.12 -7.66
CA ILE A 196 -19.18 32.08 -7.24
C ILE A 196 -19.27 33.25 -8.23
N SER A 197 -18.12 33.80 -8.65
CA SER A 197 -18.08 34.89 -9.64
C SER A 197 -18.70 34.49 -10.98
N GLN A 198 -18.45 33.26 -11.44
CA GLN A 198 -19.02 32.73 -12.68
C GLN A 198 -20.54 32.55 -12.58
N ALA A 199 -21.05 32.05 -11.45
CA ALA A 199 -22.48 31.90 -11.16
C ALA A 199 -23.24 33.22 -11.30
N ILE A 200 -22.73 34.24 -10.61
CA ILE A 200 -23.33 35.57 -10.55
C ILE A 200 -23.30 36.23 -11.93
N LYS A 201 -22.18 36.11 -12.67
CA LYS A 201 -22.08 36.62 -14.04
C LYS A 201 -23.09 35.96 -14.99
N GLN A 202 -23.33 34.66 -14.86
CA GLN A 202 -24.32 33.96 -15.65
C GLN A 202 -25.75 34.40 -15.30
N TYR A 203 -26.05 34.56 -14.00
CA TYR A 203 -27.36 35.01 -13.52
C TYR A 203 -27.73 36.40 -14.06
N VAL A 204 -26.80 37.35 -14.01
CA VAL A 204 -27.01 38.70 -14.58
C VAL A 204 -27.14 38.65 -16.11
N LYS A 205 -26.37 37.78 -16.78
CA LYS A 205 -26.43 37.64 -18.25
C LYS A 205 -27.77 37.08 -18.74
N LEU A 206 -28.50 36.34 -17.89
CA LEU A 206 -29.84 35.84 -18.17
C LEU A 206 -30.94 36.91 -18.01
N GLY A 207 -30.57 38.13 -17.62
CA GLY A 207 -31.48 39.28 -17.53
C GLY A 207 -32.04 39.54 -16.13
N ASN A 208 -31.53 38.84 -15.11
CA ASN A 208 -31.94 39.03 -13.73
C ASN A 208 -31.14 40.16 -13.06
N THR A 209 -31.80 40.97 -12.23
CA THR A 209 -31.17 41.98 -11.37
C THR A 209 -30.84 41.38 -10.01
N ILE A 210 -29.74 41.82 -9.39
CA ILE A 210 -29.36 41.43 -8.02
C ILE A 210 -29.70 42.64 -7.15
N GLU A 211 -30.80 42.56 -6.42
CA GLU A 211 -31.34 43.65 -5.61
C GLU A 211 -31.16 43.39 -4.12
N ASN A 212 -31.02 42.13 -3.72
CA ASN A 212 -30.84 41.72 -2.33
C ASN A 212 -30.06 40.40 -2.21
N ASP A 213 -29.73 40.03 -0.97
CA ASP A 213 -28.91 38.86 -0.67
C ASP A 213 -29.58 37.53 -1.07
N ASP A 214 -30.92 37.50 -1.14
CA ASP A 214 -31.70 36.33 -1.60
C ASP A 214 -31.43 36.01 -3.07
N ASP A 215 -31.23 37.02 -3.92
CA ASP A 215 -30.90 36.84 -5.34
C ASP A 215 -29.52 36.19 -5.54
N ILE A 216 -28.58 36.45 -4.63
CA ILE A 216 -27.23 35.84 -4.63
C ILE A 216 -27.34 34.36 -4.26
N GLU A 217 -28.16 34.04 -3.26
CA GLU A 217 -28.40 32.65 -2.85
C GLU A 217 -29.07 31.84 -3.98
N ILE A 218 -30.03 32.44 -4.69
CA ILE A 218 -30.67 31.82 -5.87
C ILE A 218 -29.66 31.59 -7.00
N ALA A 219 -28.82 32.60 -7.31
CA ALA A 219 -27.80 32.51 -8.35
C ALA A 219 -26.76 31.41 -8.08
N ILE A 220 -26.43 31.17 -6.81
CA ILE A 220 -25.49 30.13 -6.39
C ILE A 220 -26.19 28.75 -6.34
N ASN A 221 -27.45 28.69 -5.92
CA ASN A 221 -28.21 27.43 -5.82
C ASN A 221 -28.56 26.79 -7.17
N GLU A 222 -28.68 27.56 -8.27
CA GLU A 222 -28.87 26.98 -9.62
C GLU A 222 -27.63 26.21 -10.13
N ILE A 223 -26.46 26.35 -9.50
CA ILE A 223 -25.29 25.49 -9.76
C ILE A 223 -25.40 24.14 -9.02
N VAL A 224 -26.28 24.03 -8.02
CA VAL A 224 -26.33 22.90 -7.08
C VAL A 224 -27.17 21.74 -7.64
N GLY A 225 -26.71 21.21 -8.77
CA GLY A 225 -26.93 19.80 -9.11
C GLY A 225 -25.98 18.86 -8.36
N THR A 226 -24.89 19.36 -7.75
CA THR A 226 -23.94 18.52 -7.01
C THR A 226 -23.31 19.22 -5.81
N LYS A 227 -23.87 18.96 -4.61
CA LYS A 227 -23.26 19.06 -3.27
C LYS A 227 -22.77 20.44 -2.81
N PHE A 228 -23.68 21.26 -2.29
CA PHE A 228 -23.38 22.29 -1.28
C PHE A 228 -24.35 22.08 -0.10
N ALA A 229 -23.86 21.58 1.04
CA ALA A 229 -24.70 21.29 2.21
C ALA A 229 -24.43 22.22 3.41
N ASN A 230 -23.50 23.18 3.31
CA ASN A 230 -22.92 23.80 4.53
C ASN A 230 -22.85 25.33 4.53
N LEU A 231 -23.66 26.03 3.74
CA LEU A 231 -23.85 27.48 3.91
C LEU A 231 -25.26 27.69 4.48
N LEU A 232 -25.35 28.15 5.73
CA LEU A 232 -26.59 28.59 6.36
C LEU A 232 -26.40 30.05 6.80
N PRO A 233 -27.14 31.01 6.24
CA PRO A 233 -27.15 32.38 6.74
C PRO A 233 -27.83 32.44 8.12
N ASN A 234 -27.31 33.29 9.01
CA ASN A 234 -27.87 33.50 10.33
C ASN A 234 -29.18 34.30 10.24
N GLN A 235 -30.31 33.69 10.62
CA GLN A 235 -31.62 34.34 10.65
C GLN A 235 -32.01 34.96 12.01
N ASN A 236 -31.11 35.12 12.99
CA ASN A 236 -31.49 35.80 14.23
C ASN A 236 -30.30 36.47 14.93
N GLN A 237 -30.17 37.79 14.75
CA GLN A 237 -29.86 38.78 15.78
C GLN A 237 -30.02 40.18 15.18
N GLY A 238 -30.80 41.04 15.85
CA GLY A 238 -31.19 42.35 15.36
C GLY A 238 -30.04 43.33 15.17
N GLU A 239 -30.30 44.32 14.31
CA GLU A 239 -29.57 45.57 14.10
C GLU A 239 -28.12 45.46 13.58
N ASP A 240 -27.94 45.05 12.31
CA ASP A 240 -26.86 45.58 11.45
C ASP A 240 -27.05 45.11 9.99
N ILE A 241 -27.78 45.88 9.18
CA ILE A 241 -28.20 45.56 7.79
C ILE A 241 -27.04 45.71 6.76
N SER A 242 -25.78 45.53 7.18
CA SER A 242 -24.61 45.80 6.31
C SER A 242 -23.48 44.78 6.40
N PHE A 243 -23.70 43.66 7.09
CA PHE A 243 -22.67 42.64 7.27
C PHE A 243 -23.17 41.19 7.15
N ILE A 244 -22.38 40.35 6.48
CA ILE A 244 -22.58 38.90 6.42
C ILE A 244 -21.64 38.24 7.42
N TYR A 245 -22.17 37.29 8.19
CA TYR A 245 -21.40 36.46 9.11
C TYR A 245 -21.28 35.05 8.55
N ALA A 246 -20.05 34.58 8.37
CA ALA A 246 -19.78 33.24 7.87
C ALA A 246 -18.71 32.52 8.70
N ARG A 247 -18.84 31.20 8.78
CA ARG A 247 -17.81 30.30 9.33
C ARG A 247 -17.65 29.08 8.42
N ILE A 248 -16.43 28.56 8.38
CA ILE A 248 -16.01 27.51 7.43
C ILE A 248 -16.56 26.13 7.84
N LEU A 249 -16.78 25.88 9.14
CA LEU A 249 -17.29 24.61 9.68
C LEU A 249 -18.34 24.84 10.78
N PRO A 250 -19.30 23.92 10.97
CA PRO A 250 -20.16 23.95 12.14
C PRO A 250 -19.34 23.83 13.42
N GLU A 251 -19.63 24.70 14.39
CA GLU A 251 -19.14 24.71 15.78
C GLU A 251 -17.64 24.96 16.00
N ILE A 252 -16.85 25.22 14.95
CA ILE A 252 -15.40 25.41 15.04
C ILE A 252 -14.96 26.74 14.40
N GLY A 253 -14.25 27.57 15.17
CA GLY A 253 -13.64 28.83 14.73
C GLY A 253 -14.44 30.09 15.09
N GLU A 254 -13.77 31.25 15.06
CA GLU A 254 -14.40 32.55 15.29
C GLU A 254 -15.19 33.01 14.06
N TRP A 255 -16.33 33.67 14.29
CA TRP A 255 -17.17 34.23 13.24
C TRP A 255 -16.45 35.39 12.55
N LYS A 256 -16.37 35.34 11.21
CA LYS A 256 -15.86 36.47 10.43
C LYS A 256 -17.01 37.34 9.94
N LYS A 257 -16.91 38.65 10.24
CA LYS A 257 -17.85 39.70 9.82
C LYS A 257 -17.33 40.32 8.52
N TRP A 258 -18.15 40.31 7.48
CA TRP A 258 -17.81 40.86 6.16
C TRP A 258 -18.73 42.03 5.85
N SER A 259 -18.19 43.21 5.50
CA SER A 259 -18.99 44.36 5.06
C SER A 259 -19.15 44.40 3.54
N SER A 260 -20.25 44.99 3.06
CA SER A 260 -20.48 45.23 1.63
C SER A 260 -19.33 45.99 0.94
N THR A 261 -18.68 46.92 1.65
CA THR A 261 -17.50 47.68 1.18
C THR A 261 -16.21 46.86 1.06
N GLN A 262 -16.08 45.71 1.73
CA GLN A 262 -14.93 44.81 1.56
C GLN A 262 -15.07 43.90 0.33
N ILE A 263 -16.31 43.64 -0.10
CA ILE A 263 -16.63 42.84 -1.28
C ILE A 263 -16.35 43.63 -2.57
N GLU A 264 -16.48 44.96 -2.56
CA GLU A 264 -16.13 45.82 -3.71
C GLU A 264 -14.64 45.79 -4.08
N LYS A 265 -13.73 45.49 -3.15
CA LYS A 265 -12.29 45.38 -3.44
C LYS A 265 -11.92 44.11 -4.22
N ILE A 266 -12.81 43.12 -4.29
CA ILE A 266 -12.62 41.89 -5.08
C ILE A 266 -13.01 42.10 -6.55
N GLN A 267 -13.66 43.22 -6.90
CA GLN A 267 -14.05 43.56 -8.28
C GLN A 267 -12.97 44.30 -9.09
N LYS A 268 -11.78 44.57 -8.53
CA LYS A 268 -10.65 45.16 -9.25
C LYS A 268 -9.39 44.31 -9.13
N GLU A 269 -9.43 43.14 -9.77
CA GLU A 269 -8.28 42.50 -10.43
C GLU A 269 -8.80 41.60 -11.56
#